data_AF-A0A832Z8Z2-F1
#
_entry.id   AF-A0A832Z8Z2-F1
#
_cell.length_a   1.000
_cell.length_b   1.000
_cell.length_c   1.000
_cell.angle_alpha   90.00
_cell.angle_beta   90.00
_cell.angle_gamma   90.00
#
_symmetry.space_group_name_H-M   'P 1'
#
loop_
_entity.id
_entity.type
_entity.pdbx_description
1 polymer ?
#
loop_
_entity_poly.entity_id
_entity_poly.type
_entity_poly.pdbx_seq_one_letter_code
_entity_poly.pdbx_strand_id
1 'polypeptide(L)'
;VTEKETTIYALINKIDPPWVECPYIYGQTRDEIRKWLYKLEEDFPGFHKKVINKYLRILNKLKISYKKTNRINLKPCKYCGYPTSREMCRACEIKLILLGHK
;
A
#
# COMPACT_ATOMS: atom_id res chain seq x y z
N VAL A 1 -9.10 11.19 -5.52
CA VAL A 1 -8.74 12.44 -4.82
C VAL A 1 -7.24 12.45 -4.61
N THR A 2 -6.60 13.61 -4.72
CA THR A 2 -5.19 13.78 -4.39
C THR A 2 -5.02 14.00 -2.89
N GLU A 3 -3.79 13.88 -2.40
CA GLU A 3 -3.48 14.25 -1.02
C GLU A 3 -3.76 15.73 -0.76
N LYS A 4 -3.43 16.63 -1.71
CA LYS A 4 -3.75 18.06 -1.62
C LYS A 4 -5.24 18.33 -1.46
N GLU A 5 -6.09 17.70 -2.27
CA GLU A 5 -7.56 17.81 -2.17
C GLU A 5 -8.06 17.33 -0.80
N THR A 6 -7.50 16.22 -0.31
CA THR A 6 -7.87 15.62 0.98
C THR A 6 -7.45 16.52 2.15
N THR A 7 -6.25 17.10 2.09
CA THR A 7 -5.75 18.06 3.09
C THR A 7 -6.60 19.33 3.11
N ILE A 8 -6.95 19.91 1.96
CA ILE A 8 -7.83 21.09 1.90
C ILE A 8 -9.19 20.77 2.51
N TYR A 9 -9.76 19.61 2.20
CA TYR A 9 -11.03 19.17 2.80
C TYR A 9 -10.92 19.09 4.34
N ALA A 10 -9.87 18.48 4.88
CA ALA A 10 -9.66 18.39 6.32
C ALA A 10 -9.53 19.78 6.97
N LEU A 11 -8.76 20.69 6.37
CA LEU A 11 -8.59 22.06 6.86
C LEU A 11 -9.91 22.84 6.90
N ILE A 12 -10.71 22.78 5.82
CA ILE A 12 -12.01 23.46 5.74
C ILE A 12 -12.99 22.90 6.80
N ASN A 13 -12.95 21.59 7.03
CA ASN A 13 -13.82 20.91 8.00
C ASN A 13 -13.26 20.88 9.42
N LYS A 14 -12.13 21.55 9.69
CA LYS A 14 -11.46 21.57 11.01
C LYS A 14 -11.17 20.17 11.56
N ILE A 15 -10.82 19.24 10.67
CA ILE A 15 -10.34 17.91 11.04
C ILE A 15 -8.83 18.04 11.24
N ASP A 16 -8.38 17.99 12.50
CA ASP A 16 -6.98 18.15 12.86
C ASP A 16 -6.35 16.79 13.22
N PRO A 17 -5.67 16.12 12.27
CA PRO A 17 -4.88 14.94 12.58
C PRO A 17 -3.58 15.34 13.30
N PRO A 18 -2.96 14.45 14.09
CA PRO A 18 -1.62 14.70 14.58
C PRO A 18 -0.66 14.84 13.39
N TRP A 19 -0.02 16.01 13.26
CA TRP A 19 0.95 16.33 12.22
C TRP A 19 2.33 15.71 12.52
N VAL A 20 2.35 14.42 12.81
CA VAL A 20 3.57 13.66 13.10
C VAL A 20 3.81 12.62 12.04
N GLU A 21 5.02 12.60 11.51
CA GLU A 21 5.48 11.52 10.64
C GLU A 21 6.24 10.47 11.47
N CYS A 22 6.26 9.22 10.99
CA CYS A 22 7.07 8.18 11.60
C CYS A 22 8.56 8.55 11.47
N PRO A 23 9.38 8.47 12.53
CA PRO A 23 10.79 8.85 12.46
C PRO A 23 11.60 8.00 11.46
N TYR A 24 11.11 6.81 11.11
CA TYR A 24 11.74 5.90 10.15
C TYR A 24 11.31 6.12 8.69
N ILE A 25 10.56 7.20 8.39
CA ILE A 25 10.10 7.49 7.03
C ILE A 25 11.16 8.17 6.16
N TYR A 26 12.09 8.90 6.79
CA TYR A 26 13.13 9.64 6.07
C TYR A 26 14.12 8.71 5.36
N GLY A 27 14.47 9.04 4.12
CA GLY A 27 15.39 8.26 3.29
C GLY A 27 14.78 6.96 2.72
N GLN A 28 13.48 6.74 2.92
CA GLN A 28 12.80 5.59 2.34
C GLN A 28 12.42 5.86 0.88
N THR A 29 12.59 4.85 0.03
CA THR A 29 12.27 4.93 -1.41
C THR A 29 10.84 5.42 -1.68
N ARG A 30 9.89 5.12 -0.78
CA ARG A 30 8.50 5.56 -0.92
C ARG A 30 8.35 7.08 -0.81
N ASP A 31 9.14 7.74 0.03
CA ASP A 31 9.10 9.19 0.17
C ASP A 31 9.71 9.88 -1.06
N GLU A 32 10.82 9.36 -1.58
CA GLU A 32 11.44 9.85 -2.82
C GLU A 32 10.51 9.71 -4.03
N ILE A 33 9.88 8.54 -4.20
CA ILE A 33 8.90 8.31 -5.27
C ILE A 33 7.70 9.25 -5.11
N ARG A 34 7.21 9.47 -3.89
CA ARG A 34 6.08 10.36 -3.62
C ARG A 34 6.41 11.81 -4.04
N LYS A 35 7.57 12.32 -3.65
CA LYS A 35 8.03 13.67 -4.04
C LYS A 35 8.15 13.81 -5.55
N TRP A 36 8.71 12.80 -6.22
CA TRP A 36 8.79 12.78 -7.69
C TRP A 36 7.40 12.77 -8.34
N LEU A 37 6.45 11.98 -7.82
CA LEU A 37 5.08 11.96 -8.31
C LEU A 37 4.37 13.30 -8.11
N TYR A 38 4.60 14.03 -7.02
CA TYR A 38 4.03 15.37 -6.85
C TYR A 38 4.53 16.33 -7.92
N LYS A 39 5.84 16.33 -8.20
CA LYS A 39 6.41 17.17 -9.27
C LYS A 39 5.75 16.89 -10.61
N LEU A 40 5.51 15.62 -10.95
CA LEU A 40 4.80 15.27 -12.19
C LEU A 40 3.34 15.72 -12.22
N GLU A 41 2.65 15.78 -11.08
CA GLU A 41 1.29 16.31 -11.02
C GLU A 41 1.26 17.83 -11.17
N GLU A 42 2.28 18.53 -10.64
CA GLU A 42 2.46 19.97 -10.83
C GLU A 42 2.78 20.32 -12.29
N ASP A 43 3.73 19.60 -12.89
CA ASP A 43 4.14 19.79 -14.29
C ASP A 43 3.02 19.36 -15.27
N PHE A 44 2.25 18.32 -14.92
CA PHE A 44 1.20 17.75 -15.76
C PHE A 44 -0.09 17.47 -14.97
N PRO A 45 -1.00 18.46 -14.85
CA PRO A 45 -2.24 18.29 -14.11
C PRO A 45 -3.05 17.05 -14.52
N GLY A 46 -3.44 16.24 -13.54
CA GLY A 46 -4.18 14.99 -13.71
C GLY A 46 -3.30 13.78 -14.02
N PHE A 47 -1.96 13.88 -13.90
CA PHE A 47 -1.03 12.77 -14.10
C PHE A 47 -1.33 11.58 -13.20
N HIS A 48 -1.51 11.77 -11.89
CA HIS A 48 -1.85 10.72 -10.92
C HIS A 48 -3.08 9.93 -11.35
N LYS A 49 -4.16 10.64 -11.72
CA LYS A 49 -5.41 10.04 -12.17
C LYS A 49 -5.22 9.25 -13.46
N LYS A 50 -4.48 9.78 -14.43
CA LYS A 50 -4.17 9.09 -15.69
C LYS A 50 -3.39 7.79 -15.44
N VAL A 51 -2.36 7.84 -14.59
CA VAL A 51 -1.54 6.66 -14.24
C VAL A 51 -2.38 5.59 -13.55
N ILE A 52 -3.16 5.94 -12.52
CA ILE A 52 -4.01 4.98 -11.80
C ILE A 52 -5.02 4.35 -12.76
N ASN A 53 -5.71 5.15 -13.58
CA ASN A 53 -6.70 4.64 -14.52
C ASN A 53 -6.07 3.70 -15.57
N LYS A 54 -4.88 4.04 -16.07
CA LYS A 54 -4.14 3.19 -17.02
C LYS A 54 -3.73 1.88 -16.34
N TYR A 55 -3.19 1.95 -15.13
CA TYR A 55 -2.82 0.78 -14.33
C TYR A 55 -4.03 -0.14 -14.09
N LEU A 56 -5.17 0.40 -13.67
CA LEU A 56 -6.39 -0.37 -13.43
C LEU A 56 -6.89 -1.08 -14.71
N ARG A 57 -6.83 -0.40 -15.87
CA ARG A 57 -7.16 -1.02 -17.16
C ARG A 57 -6.23 -2.18 -17.50
N ILE A 58 -4.93 -2.03 -17.26
CA ILE A 58 -3.95 -3.11 -17.47
C ILE A 58 -4.21 -4.26 -16.50
N LEU A 59 -4.39 -3.96 -15.20
CA LEU A 59 -4.65 -4.95 -14.16
C LEU A 59 -5.90 -5.79 -14.47
N ASN A 60 -6.97 -5.16 -14.96
CA ASN A 60 -8.18 -5.88 -15.34
C ASN A 60 -7.94 -6.87 -16.49
N LYS A 61 -7.14 -6.49 -17.50
CA LYS A 61 -6.73 -7.39 -18.59
C LYS A 61 -5.86 -8.55 -18.07
N LEU A 62 -4.91 -8.26 -17.18
CA LEU A 62 -4.01 -9.26 -16.59
C LEU A 62 -4.73 -10.24 -15.66
N LYS A 63 -5.76 -9.80 -14.91
CA LYS A 63 -6.53 -10.69 -14.02
C LYS A 63 -7.22 -11.83 -14.78
N ILE A 64 -7.65 -11.57 -16.02
CA ILE A 64 -8.31 -12.58 -16.87
C ILE A 64 -7.32 -13.66 -17.29
N SER A 65 -6.08 -13.28 -17.65
CA SER A 65 -5.03 -14.24 -18.02
C SER A 65 -4.46 -14.97 -16.80
N TYR A 66 -4.25 -14.28 -15.68
CA TYR A 66 -3.61 -14.84 -14.48
C TYR A 66 -4.49 -15.87 -13.73
N LYS A 67 -5.82 -15.68 -13.68
CA LYS A 67 -6.73 -16.65 -13.03
C LYS A 67 -6.74 -18.02 -13.70
N LYS A 68 -6.33 -18.12 -14.97
CA LYS A 68 -6.28 -19.39 -15.71
C LYS A 68 -5.08 -20.27 -15.33
N THR A 69 -4.00 -19.68 -14.81
CA THR A 69 -2.73 -20.40 -14.62
C THR A 69 -2.25 -20.49 -13.17
N ASN A 70 -2.63 -19.56 -12.27
CA ASN A 70 -2.07 -19.48 -10.93
C ASN A 70 -3.14 -19.40 -9.82
N ARG A 71 -3.73 -20.53 -9.45
CA ARG A 71 -4.59 -20.61 -8.25
C ARG A 71 -3.72 -20.77 -7.01
N ILE A 72 -3.48 -19.66 -6.30
CA ILE A 72 -2.88 -19.69 -4.97
C ILE A 72 -3.93 -20.23 -4.00
N ASN A 73 -3.66 -21.38 -3.38
CA ASN A 73 -4.54 -21.94 -2.35
C ASN A 73 -4.25 -21.24 -1.01
N LEU A 74 -5.20 -20.43 -0.56
CA LEU A 74 -5.13 -19.80 0.77
C LEU A 74 -5.75 -20.75 1.80
N LYS A 75 -5.04 -20.97 2.89
CA LYS A 75 -5.45 -21.81 4.03
C LYS A 75 -5.28 -21.03 5.35
N PRO A 76 -6.00 -21.39 6.41
CA PRO A 76 -5.81 -20.77 7.72
C PRO A 76 -4.43 -21.10 8.29
N CYS A 77 -3.78 -20.10 8.88
CA CYS A 77 -2.52 -20.26 9.61
C CYS A 77 -2.73 -21.20 10.81
N LYS A 78 -1.85 -22.17 11.00
CA LYS A 78 -1.95 -23.13 12.13
C LYS A 78 -1.88 -22.49 13.53
N TYR A 79 -1.33 -21.29 13.65
CA TYR A 79 -1.11 -20.61 14.94
C TYR A 79 -2.15 -19.55 15.28
N CYS A 80 -2.69 -18.84 14.27
CA CYS A 80 -3.58 -17.70 14.49
C CYS A 80 -4.86 -17.73 13.65
N GLY A 81 -5.04 -18.71 12.76
CA GLY A 81 -6.23 -18.84 11.92
C GLY A 81 -6.32 -17.88 10.72
N TYR A 82 -5.53 -16.79 10.67
CA TYR A 82 -5.56 -15.85 9.54
C TYR A 82 -5.12 -16.47 8.20
N PRO A 83 -5.63 -15.97 7.05
CA PRO A 83 -5.35 -16.55 5.74
C PRO A 83 -3.87 -16.43 5.35
N THR A 84 -3.32 -17.51 4.81
CA THR A 84 -1.92 -17.59 4.36
C THR A 84 -1.79 -18.63 3.24
N SER A 85 -0.79 -18.47 2.36
CA SER A 85 -0.40 -19.51 1.40
C SER A 85 0.58 -20.53 2.00
N ARG A 86 1.05 -20.31 3.23
CA ARG A 86 2.02 -21.13 3.97
C ARG A 86 1.35 -21.89 5.12
N GLU A 87 2.09 -22.71 5.85
CA GLU A 87 1.61 -23.34 7.11
C GLU A 87 1.47 -22.31 8.25
N MET A 88 2.42 -21.38 8.34
CA MET A 88 2.48 -20.29 9.31
C MET A 88 2.48 -18.95 8.57
N CYS A 89 1.69 -17.98 9.01
CA CYS A 89 1.68 -16.66 8.38
C CYS A 89 2.96 -15.87 8.74
N ARG A 90 3.38 -14.98 7.84
CA ARG A 90 4.62 -14.18 8.03
C ARG A 90 4.60 -13.36 9.32
N ALA A 91 3.43 -12.89 9.75
CA ALA A 91 3.28 -12.17 11.01
C ALA A 91 3.59 -13.05 12.23
N CYS A 92 3.13 -14.30 12.25
CA CYS A 92 3.48 -15.23 13.34
C CYS A 92 4.96 -15.60 13.31
N GLU A 93 5.53 -15.82 12.12
CA GLU A 93 6.96 -16.11 11.94
C GLU A 93 7.84 -15.01 12.54
N ILE A 94 7.53 -13.73 12.23
CA ILE A 94 8.24 -12.58 12.79
C ILE A 94 8.07 -12.51 14.31
N LYS A 95 6.86 -12.72 14.85
CA LYS A 95 6.64 -12.75 16.30
C LYS A 95 7.47 -13.82 16.99
N LEU A 96 7.58 -15.01 16.39
CA LEU A 96 8.39 -16.10 16.95
C LEU A 96 9.88 -15.72 16.97
N ILE A 97 10.39 -15.04 15.93
CA ILE A 97 11.77 -14.54 15.90
C ILE A 97 11.99 -13.46 16.98
N LEU A 98 11.07 -12.49 17.09
CA LEU A 98 11.21 -11.36 18.02
C LEU A 98 11.04 -11.77 19.50
N LEU A 99 10.20 -12.77 19.78
CA LEU A 99 9.91 -13.27 21.13
C LEU A 99 10.77 -14.50 21.49
N GLY A 100 11.61 -14.96 20.56
CA GLY A 100 12.36 -16.22 20.61
C GLY A 100 13.83 -16.12 21.05
N HIS A 101 14.23 -15.02 21.70
CA HIS A 101 15.37 -15.04 22.63
C HIS A 101 14.83 -14.90 24.07
N LYS A 102 14.36 -16.02 24.60
CA LYS A 102 14.46 -16.35 26.03
C LYS A 102 15.24 -17.64 26.15
#